data_AF-A0A411YW93-F1
#
_entry.id   AF-A0A411YW93-F1
#
_cell.length_a   1.000
_cell.length_b   1.000
_cell.length_c   1.000
_cell.angle_alpha   90.00
_cell.angle_beta   90.00
_cell.angle_gamma   90.00
#
_symmetry.space_group_name_H-M   'P 1'
#
loop_
_entity.id
_entity.type
_entity.pdbx_description
1 polymer ?
#
loop_
_entity_poly.entity_id
_entity_poly.type
_entity_poly.pdbx_seq_one_letter_code
_entity_poly.pdbx_strand_id
1 'polypeptide(L)'
;MKDEFEWINSITPGHFFQKEVVQGIGDDAALWSVNEEMDQVVCVDTMVEGVHFTKNTLSPYQMGFKALAVNVSDIAAMGGIP
;
A
#
# COMPACT_ATOMS: atom_id res chain seq x y z
N MET A 1 13.04 -9.04 -16.07
CA MET A 1 11.74 -8.80 -15.42
C MET A 1 10.89 -10.02 -15.70
N LYS A 2 11.04 -11.04 -14.86
CA LYS A 2 10.37 -12.34 -14.98
C LYS A 2 9.06 -12.39 -14.19
N ASP A 3 8.95 -11.58 -13.14
CA ASP A 3 7.75 -11.45 -12.31
C ASP A 3 7.69 -10.09 -11.58
N GLU A 4 6.63 -9.91 -10.81
CA GLU A 4 6.32 -8.72 -10.00
C GLU A 4 7.39 -8.44 -8.94
N PHE A 5 7.85 -9.48 -8.21
CA PHE A 5 8.83 -9.31 -7.13
C PHE A 5 10.20 -8.88 -7.67
N GLU A 6 10.64 -9.42 -8.81
CA GLU A 6 11.84 -8.92 -9.49
C GLU A 6 11.71 -7.43 -9.83
N TRP A 7 10.53 -6.97 -10.24
CA TRP A 7 10.32 -5.57 -10.57
C TRP A 7 10.31 -4.68 -9.33
N ILE A 8 9.58 -5.05 -8.27
CA ILE A 8 9.57 -4.34 -6.98
C ILE A 8 11.00 -4.19 -6.46
N ASN A 9 11.77 -5.26 -6.45
CA ASN A 9 13.18 -5.22 -6.03
C ASN A 9 14.03 -4.29 -6.91
N SER A 10 13.74 -4.20 -8.22
CA SER A 10 14.49 -3.33 -9.15
C SER A 10 14.22 -1.83 -8.95
N ILE A 11 13.07 -1.47 -8.38
CA ILE A 11 12.69 -0.08 -8.09
C ILE A 11 12.86 0.30 -6.61
N THR A 12 13.08 -0.69 -5.74
CA THR A 12 13.31 -0.46 -4.32
C THR A 12 14.66 0.24 -4.13
N PRO A 13 14.70 1.44 -3.53
CA PRO A 13 15.96 2.14 -3.33
C PRO A 13 16.81 1.40 -2.28
N GLY A 14 18.12 1.27 -2.55
CA GLY A 14 19.04 0.66 -1.59
C GLY A 14 19.26 1.50 -0.32
N HIS A 15 18.94 2.79 -0.37
CA HIS A 15 19.02 3.72 0.76
C HIS A 15 17.92 4.77 0.70
N PHE A 16 17.35 5.11 1.86
CA PHE A 16 16.47 6.26 2.04
C PHE A 16 17.28 7.43 2.59
N PHE A 17 17.02 8.65 2.09
CA PHE A 17 17.71 9.87 2.53
C PHE A 17 16.93 10.63 3.61
N GLN A 18 15.64 10.32 3.75
CA GLN A 18 14.73 10.84 4.76
C GLN A 18 14.91 10.01 6.03
N LYS A 19 15.30 10.65 7.13
CA LYS A 19 15.59 9.98 8.40
C LYS A 19 14.32 9.49 9.09
N GLU A 20 13.19 10.09 8.71
CA GLU A 20 11.86 9.83 9.23
C GLU A 20 11.25 8.56 8.61
N VAL A 21 11.82 8.04 7.52
CA VAL A 21 11.38 6.75 6.97
C VAL A 21 11.89 5.63 7.87
N VAL A 22 10.98 5.04 8.64
CA VAL A 22 11.26 3.92 9.54
C VAL A 22 11.28 2.61 8.74
N GLN A 23 10.31 2.45 7.84
CA GLN A 23 10.18 1.30 6.94
C GLN A 23 9.75 1.80 5.55
N GLY A 24 10.54 1.45 4.53
CA GLY A 24 10.22 1.75 3.13
C GLY A 24 9.57 0.57 2.41
N ILE A 25 9.76 0.49 1.08
CA ILE A 25 9.26 -0.62 0.25
C ILE A 25 9.78 -1.97 0.79
N GLY A 26 8.89 -2.95 0.96
CA GLY A 26 9.25 -4.31 1.37
C GLY A 26 8.31 -4.97 2.40
N ASP A 27 7.28 -4.27 2.84
CA ASP A 27 6.21 -4.77 3.72
C ASP A 27 4.83 -4.33 3.15
N ASP A 28 3.73 -4.62 3.83
CA ASP A 28 2.37 -4.27 3.39
C ASP A 28 2.16 -2.74 3.25
N ALA A 29 2.87 -1.92 4.04
CA ALA A 29 2.85 -0.46 3.92
C ALA A 29 4.18 0.17 4.38
N ALA A 30 4.38 1.45 4.06
CA ALA A 30 5.50 2.23 4.54
C ALA A 30 5.21 2.87 5.91
N LEU A 31 6.25 3.02 6.74
CA LEU A 31 6.19 3.73 8.02
C LEU A 31 6.99 5.03 7.97
N TRP A 32 6.35 6.10 8.43
CA TRP A 32 6.91 7.44 8.49
C TRP A 32 6.76 8.02 9.91
N SER A 33 7.87 8.41 10.53
CA SER A 33 7.87 8.98 11.88
C SER A 33 7.52 10.47 11.85
N VAL A 34 6.46 10.85 12.59
CA VAL A 34 6.05 12.26 12.75
C VAL A 34 6.41 12.77 14.15
N ASN A 35 6.39 11.90 15.16
CA ASN A 35 6.78 12.16 16.53
C ASN A 35 7.20 10.85 17.22
N GLU A 36 7.67 10.95 18.48
CA GLU A 36 8.19 9.80 19.24
C GLU A 36 7.09 8.85 19.78
N GLU A 37 5.81 9.20 19.67
CA GLU A 37 4.70 8.43 20.23
C GLU A 37 4.10 7.44 19.22
N MET A 38 3.93 7.86 17.95
CA MET A 38 3.33 7.04 16.90
C MET A 38 3.91 7.35 15.52
N ASP A 39 4.23 6.29 14.79
CA ASP A 39 4.53 6.36 13.37
C ASP A 39 3.24 6.37 12.54
N GLN A 40 3.31 6.99 11.36
CA GLN A 40 2.24 6.97 10.36
C GLN A 40 2.43 5.81 9.41
N VAL A 41 1.33 5.13 9.07
CA VAL A 41 1.29 4.06 8.08
C VAL A 41 0.78 4.62 6.77
N VAL A 42 1.50 4.39 5.67
CA VAL A 42 1.13 4.88 4.33
C VAL A 42 1.19 3.73 3.34
N CYS A 43 0.07 3.42 2.71
CA CYS A 43 -0.05 2.44 1.63
C CYS A 43 -0.69 3.10 0.39
N VAL A 44 -0.52 2.48 -0.78
CA VAL A 44 -1.23 2.88 -1.98
C VAL A 44 -1.51 1.67 -2.85
N ASP A 45 -2.78 1.50 -3.21
CA ASP A 45 -3.21 0.46 -4.14
C ASP A 45 -3.85 1.04 -5.39
N THR A 46 -3.63 0.35 -6.52
CA THR A 46 -4.26 0.67 -7.80
C THR A 46 -5.19 -0.44 -8.24
N MET A 47 -6.44 -0.09 -8.56
CA MET A 47 -7.40 -1.04 -9.14
C MET A 47 -7.62 -0.79 -10.63
N VAL A 48 -7.52 -1.87 -11.41
CA VAL A 48 -7.68 -1.88 -12.87
C VAL A 48 -8.88 -2.74 -13.27
N GLU A 49 -9.75 -2.19 -14.13
CA GLU A 49 -10.89 -2.93 -14.70
C GLU A 49 -10.40 -4.13 -15.53
N GLY A 50 -11.06 -5.28 -15.38
CA GLY A 50 -10.68 -6.55 -16.01
C GLY A 50 -9.65 -7.35 -15.22
N VAL A 51 -9.01 -6.75 -14.21
CA VAL A 51 -8.06 -7.44 -13.29
C VAL A 51 -8.65 -7.52 -11.89
N HIS A 52 -8.97 -6.36 -11.30
CA HIS A 52 -9.39 -6.26 -9.89
C HIS A 52 -10.92 -6.18 -9.74
N PHE A 53 -11.60 -5.67 -10.76
CA PHE A 53 -13.05 -5.52 -10.83
C PHE A 53 -13.57 -5.58 -12.26
N THR A 54 -14.88 -5.76 -12.43
CA THR A 54 -15.57 -5.51 -13.69
C THR A 54 -16.87 -4.77 -13.42
N LYS A 55 -17.34 -3.96 -14.37
CA LYS A 55 -18.66 -3.29 -14.26
C LYS A 55 -19.84 -4.26 -14.24
N ASN A 56 -19.62 -5.51 -14.66
CA ASN A 56 -20.64 -6.57 -14.61
C ASN A 56 -20.78 -7.18 -13.21
N THR A 57 -19.74 -7.06 -12.37
CA THR A 57 -19.70 -7.70 -11.04
C THR A 57 -19.75 -6.70 -9.89
N LEU A 58 -19.31 -5.46 -10.08
CA LEU A 58 -19.34 -4.41 -9.06
C LEU A 58 -19.98 -3.13 -9.60
N SER A 59 -20.93 -2.58 -8.85
CA SER A 59 -21.44 -1.22 -9.05
C SER A 59 -20.39 -0.16 -8.69
N PRO A 60 -20.51 1.10 -9.14
CA PRO A 60 -19.60 2.18 -8.76
C PRO A 60 -19.41 2.35 -7.25
N TYR A 61 -20.48 2.19 -6.48
CA TYR A 61 -20.40 2.26 -5.02
C TYR A 61 -19.55 1.13 -4.44
N GLN A 62 -19.75 -0.11 -4.90
CA GLN A 62 -18.98 -1.26 -4.43
C GLN A 62 -17.52 -1.19 -4.88
N MET A 63 -17.24 -0.61 -6.06
CA MET A 63 -15.87 -0.32 -6.50
C MET A 63 -15.18 0.66 -5.54
N GLY A 64 -15.86 1.75 -5.16
CA GLY A 64 -15.34 2.70 -4.17
C GLY A 64 -15.10 2.08 -2.80
N PHE A 65 -16.05 1.25 -2.33
CA PHE A 65 -15.90 0.51 -1.07
C PHE A 65 -14.67 -0.40 -1.12
N LYS A 66 -14.52 -1.20 -2.19
CA LYS A 66 -13.39 -2.11 -2.35
C LYS A 66 -12.06 -1.34 -2.41
N ALA A 67 -12.01 -0.23 -3.14
CA ALA A 67 -10.82 0.62 -3.27
C ALA A 67 -10.32 1.15 -1.91
N LEU A 68 -11.23 1.53 -1.02
CA LEU A 68 -10.88 1.90 0.35
C LEU A 68 -10.49 0.67 1.19
N ALA A 69 -11.30 -0.39 1.10
CA ALA A 69 -11.14 -1.57 1.95
C ALA A 69 -9.79 -2.27 1.81
N VAL A 70 -9.19 -2.28 0.61
CA VAL A 70 -7.86 -2.89 0.41
C VAL A 70 -6.77 -2.11 1.15
N ASN A 71 -6.71 -0.79 1.01
CA ASN A 71 -5.74 0.04 1.72
C ASN A 71 -5.93 0.00 3.25
N VAL A 72 -7.19 -0.02 3.72
CA VAL A 72 -7.50 -0.21 5.15
C VAL A 72 -7.01 -1.57 5.66
N SER A 73 -7.07 -2.60 4.82
CA SER A 73 -6.55 -3.93 5.15
C SER A 73 -5.04 -3.90 5.36
N ASP A 74 -4.28 -3.22 4.50
CA ASP A 74 -2.82 -3.11 4.64
C ASP A 74 -2.43 -2.35 5.91
N ILE A 75 -3.12 -1.23 6.20
CA ILE A 75 -2.91 -0.50 7.47
C ILE A 75 -3.18 -1.40 8.67
N ALA A 76 -4.26 -2.19 8.64
CA ALA A 76 -4.58 -3.12 9.71
C ALA A 76 -3.57 -4.27 9.84
N ALA A 77 -3.01 -4.77 8.72
CA ALA A 77 -1.96 -5.79 8.71
C ALA A 77 -0.69 -5.30 9.40
N MET A 78 -0.37 -4.01 9.25
CA MET A 78 0.73 -3.34 9.95
C MET A 78 0.43 -3.02 11.42
N GLY A 79 -0.74 -3.41 11.95
CA GLY A 79 -1.19 -3.07 13.30
C GLY A 79 -1.58 -1.60 13.48
N GLY A 80 -1.77 -0.87 12.38
CA GLY A 80 -2.16 0.52 12.36
C GLY A 80 -3.63 0.75 12.70
N ILE A 81 -3.97 1.99 13.02
CA ILE A 81 -5.34 2.47 13.23
C ILE A 81 -5.72 3.31 11.99
N PRO A 82 -6.60 2.78 11.11
CA PRO A 82 -7.03 3.47 9.90
C PRO A 82 -7.93 4.69 10.16
#